data_AF-A0A2H6NGS8-F1
#
_entry.id   AF-A0A2H6NGS8-F1
#
_cell.length_a   1.000
_cell.length_b   1.000
_cell.length_c   1.000
_cell.angle_alpha   90.00
_cell.angle_beta   90.00
_cell.angle_gamma   90.00
#
_symmetry.space_group_name_H-M   'P 1'
#
loop_
_entity.id
_entity.type
_entity.pdbx_description
1 polymer ?
#
loop_
_entity_poly.entity_id
_entity_poly.type
_entity_poly.pdbx_seq_one_letter_code
_entity_poly.pdbx_strand_id
1 'polypeptide(L)'
;VHGDFRPNSRAIQRGQVFPSPLAVADPESPKKQSPELKGSLNTMASFYPPVPSSCDCFVSLPPASFAKEVIFGKNSDRPKDEVQEVVYFPAGCYVKGTKVQCTYIEVDQVEKTHAVILSRPAWLWGAEMGANEHGVCIGNEGVWSREPVGEEDALLGMDLVRLGLERGSSASEAVQVITALLESYGQGGSCKEAPTPFVYHNTFLLADRTEAWVLETAGRFWVAQRIQEGDRNISNQLTI
;
A
#
# COMPACT_ATOMS: atom_id res chain seq x y z
N VAL A 1 -32.50 7.97 36.03
CA VAL A 1 -33.50 7.04 35.47
C VAL A 1 -32.81 6.27 34.36
N HIS A 2 -32.87 4.94 34.46
CA HIS A 2 -32.12 3.88 33.75
C HIS A 2 -32.03 3.99 32.21
N GLY A 3 -31.06 3.37 31.53
CA GLY A 3 -30.07 2.39 31.97
C GLY A 3 -29.10 1.94 30.86
N ASP A 4 -28.00 1.35 31.31
CA ASP A 4 -26.95 0.65 30.56
C ASP A 4 -27.41 -0.70 29.99
N PHE A 5 -26.86 -1.10 28.85
CA PHE A 5 -26.89 -2.47 28.35
C PHE A 5 -25.47 -2.92 27.94
N ARG A 6 -24.93 -3.89 28.68
CA ARG A 6 -23.88 -4.82 28.23
C ARG A 6 -24.49 -6.21 28.14
N PRO A 7 -23.95 -7.10 27.29
CA PRO A 7 -23.92 -8.52 27.64
C PRO A 7 -22.51 -9.11 27.59
N ASN A 8 -22.45 -10.24 28.28
CA ASN A 8 -21.30 -10.86 28.90
C ASN A 8 -20.75 -12.04 28.07
N SER A 9 -19.49 -12.36 28.36
CA SER A 9 -18.68 -13.51 27.98
C SER A 9 -19.36 -14.90 28.02
N ARG A 10 -18.86 -15.84 27.19
CA ARG A 10 -18.63 -17.25 27.56
C ARG A 10 -17.72 -17.98 26.56
N ALA A 11 -16.62 -18.54 27.10
CA ALA A 11 -15.72 -19.47 26.45
C ALA A 11 -16.28 -20.91 26.51
N ILE A 12 -15.96 -21.74 25.50
CA ILE A 12 -16.17 -23.20 25.53
C ILE A 12 -14.88 -23.90 25.12
N GLN A 13 -14.45 -24.84 25.96
CA GLN A 13 -13.24 -25.65 25.87
C GLN A 13 -13.33 -26.82 24.89
N ARG A 14 -12.15 -27.26 24.45
CA ARG A 14 -11.82 -28.42 23.61
C ARG A 14 -12.17 -29.77 24.25
N GLY A 15 -12.51 -30.76 23.42
CA GLY A 15 -12.45 -32.19 23.74
C GLY A 15 -11.86 -32.99 22.57
N GLN A 16 -10.73 -33.66 22.82
CA GLN A 16 -10.07 -34.64 21.95
C GLN A 16 -10.55 -36.06 22.28
N VAL A 17 -10.70 -36.93 21.28
CA VAL A 17 -10.65 -38.40 21.45
C VAL A 17 -9.96 -39.02 20.22
N PHE A 18 -8.98 -39.90 20.47
CA PHE A 18 -8.19 -40.71 19.52
C PHE A 18 -8.48 -42.21 19.75
N PRO A 19 -8.01 -43.15 18.88
CA PRO A 19 -8.79 -44.28 18.37
C PRO A 19 -8.20 -45.66 18.72
N SER A 20 -8.86 -46.78 18.33
CA SER A 20 -8.21 -48.10 18.09
C SER A 20 -9.21 -49.18 17.59
N PRO A 21 -8.78 -50.41 17.18
CA PRO A 21 -8.85 -50.89 15.80
C PRO A 21 -9.51 -52.29 15.70
N LEU A 22 -9.46 -52.96 14.53
CA LEU A 22 -9.11 -54.39 14.38
C LEU A 22 -9.27 -54.86 12.92
N ALA A 23 -8.31 -55.66 12.48
CA ALA A 23 -8.16 -56.26 11.16
C ALA A 23 -8.22 -57.79 11.28
N VAL A 24 -8.71 -58.54 10.26
CA VAL A 24 -8.31 -59.93 9.93
C VAL A 24 -8.55 -60.23 8.42
N ALA A 25 -7.58 -60.93 7.82
CA ALA A 25 -7.43 -61.40 6.41
C ALA A 25 -8.22 -62.70 6.07
N ASP A 26 -8.79 -62.87 4.85
CA ASP A 26 -8.32 -63.59 3.61
C ASP A 26 -8.26 -65.15 3.74
N PRO A 27 -8.59 -66.02 2.74
CA PRO A 27 -8.06 -66.02 1.35
C PRO A 27 -8.98 -66.55 0.21
N GLU A 28 -8.65 -66.24 -1.06
CA GLU A 28 -8.42 -67.18 -2.19
C GLU A 28 -8.34 -66.45 -3.56
N SER A 29 -7.40 -66.88 -4.40
CA SER A 29 -7.09 -66.39 -5.77
C SER A 29 -7.21 -67.58 -6.77
N PRO A 30 -7.02 -67.49 -8.12
CA PRO A 30 -6.51 -66.39 -8.94
C PRO A 30 -7.19 -66.20 -10.33
N LYS A 31 -7.18 -64.99 -10.89
CA LYS A 31 -7.12 -64.79 -12.37
C LYS A 31 -6.28 -63.56 -12.73
N LYS A 32 -5.21 -63.81 -13.50
CA LYS A 32 -4.34 -62.82 -14.14
C LYS A 32 -5.14 -62.03 -15.19
N GLN A 33 -5.05 -60.70 -15.17
CA GLN A 33 -5.13 -59.87 -16.38
C GLN A 33 -4.54 -58.47 -16.15
N SER A 34 -3.45 -58.20 -16.88
CA SER A 34 -2.91 -56.92 -17.38
C SER A 34 -2.72 -55.70 -16.44
N PRO A 35 -1.55 -55.02 -16.50
CA PRO A 35 -1.23 -53.89 -15.62
C PRO A 35 -2.01 -52.61 -15.96
N GLU A 36 -2.35 -51.89 -14.90
CA GLU A 36 -3.04 -50.61 -14.86
C GLU A 36 -2.31 -49.49 -15.64
N LEU A 37 -3.07 -48.74 -16.45
CA LEU A 37 -2.83 -47.31 -16.64
C LEU A 37 -3.98 -46.57 -15.97
N LYS A 38 -3.87 -46.36 -14.66
CA LYS A 38 -4.63 -45.31 -13.98
C LYS A 38 -4.09 -43.98 -14.50
N GLY A 39 -4.80 -43.39 -15.45
CA GLY A 39 -4.57 -42.02 -15.87
C GLY A 39 -4.66 -41.13 -14.64
N SER A 40 -3.52 -40.63 -14.19
CA SER A 40 -3.46 -39.56 -13.21
C SER A 40 -4.18 -38.36 -13.81
N LEU A 41 -5.34 -38.02 -13.25
CA LEU A 41 -5.89 -36.66 -13.32
C LEU A 41 -4.97 -35.76 -12.47
N ASN A 42 -3.74 -35.58 -12.94
CA ASN A 42 -2.93 -34.44 -12.54
C ASN A 42 -3.64 -33.23 -13.12
N THR A 43 -4.39 -32.56 -12.26
CA THR A 43 -4.88 -31.20 -12.42
C THR A 43 -3.80 -30.40 -13.14
N MET A 44 -4.11 -29.93 -14.36
CA MET A 44 -3.25 -29.00 -15.07
C MET A 44 -3.13 -27.75 -14.19
N ALA A 45 -2.05 -27.68 -13.41
CA ALA A 45 -1.60 -26.42 -12.87
C ALA A 45 -1.42 -25.50 -14.08
N SER A 46 -2.25 -24.46 -14.12
CA SER A 46 -2.25 -23.40 -15.11
C SER A 46 -0.81 -23.01 -15.48
N PHE A 47 -0.40 -23.30 -16.71
CA PHE A 47 0.88 -22.90 -17.31
C PHE A 47 0.96 -21.40 -17.60
N TYR A 48 0.01 -20.60 -17.13
CA TYR A 48 0.13 -19.16 -17.22
C TYR A 48 1.20 -18.69 -16.24
N PRO A 49 2.20 -17.90 -16.71
CA PRO A 49 3.04 -17.18 -15.78
C PRO A 49 2.13 -16.38 -14.83
N PRO A 50 2.52 -16.21 -13.55
CA PRO A 50 1.75 -15.39 -12.64
C PRO A 50 1.50 -14.04 -13.29
N VAL A 51 0.26 -13.57 -13.24
CA VAL A 51 -0.10 -12.25 -13.75
C VAL A 51 0.82 -11.23 -13.06
N PRO A 52 1.52 -10.35 -13.80
CA PRO A 52 2.34 -9.31 -13.19
C PRO A 52 1.51 -8.53 -12.17
N SER A 53 2.00 -8.44 -10.95
CA SER A 53 1.42 -7.64 -9.87
C SER A 53 2.45 -6.57 -9.54
N SER A 54 2.26 -5.38 -10.09
CA SER A 54 3.08 -4.21 -9.82
C SER A 54 2.20 -2.96 -9.73
N CYS A 55 2.60 -2.03 -8.87
CA CYS A 55 2.19 -0.64 -8.99
C CYS A 55 3.19 0.07 -9.91
N ASP A 56 2.68 0.90 -10.80
CA ASP A 56 3.49 1.78 -11.62
C ASP A 56 2.91 3.20 -11.57
N CYS A 57 3.79 4.19 -11.42
CA CYS A 57 3.48 5.60 -11.62
C CYS A 57 4.19 6.10 -12.87
N PHE A 58 3.53 6.97 -13.63
CA PHE A 58 4.16 7.69 -14.72
C PHE A 58 3.77 9.17 -14.72
N VAL A 59 4.67 9.99 -15.22
CA VAL A 59 4.44 11.40 -15.51
C VAL A 59 4.94 11.71 -16.91
N SER A 60 4.18 12.52 -17.64
CA SER A 60 4.58 13.14 -18.90
C SER A 60 4.49 14.65 -18.75
N LEU A 61 5.64 15.31 -18.78
CA LEU A 61 5.81 16.75 -18.82
C LEU A 61 6.03 17.20 -20.27
N PRO A 62 5.65 18.42 -20.65
CA PRO A 62 6.06 18.98 -21.93
C PRO A 62 7.60 18.87 -22.11
N PRO A 63 8.11 18.49 -23.29
CA PRO A 63 7.40 18.30 -24.56
C PRO A 63 6.91 16.86 -24.83
N ALA A 64 6.94 15.94 -23.85
CA ALA A 64 6.51 14.54 -24.08
C ALA A 64 4.99 14.40 -24.28
N SER A 65 4.20 15.34 -23.76
CA SER A 65 2.77 15.45 -24.01
C SER A 65 2.49 16.25 -25.30
N PHE A 66 1.46 15.84 -26.05
CA PHE A 66 1.06 16.52 -27.30
C PHE A 66 0.63 17.97 -27.08
N ALA A 67 -0.06 18.23 -25.96
CA ALA A 67 -0.42 19.57 -25.51
C ALA A 67 0.52 20.02 -24.38
N LYS A 68 0.46 21.31 -24.00
CA LYS A 68 1.20 21.85 -22.83
C LYS A 68 0.55 21.43 -21.51
N GLU A 69 0.31 20.14 -21.36
CA GLU A 69 -0.38 19.53 -20.22
C GLU A 69 0.59 18.59 -19.50
N VAL A 70 0.41 18.46 -18.19
CA VAL A 70 1.09 17.44 -17.39
C VAL A 70 0.13 16.29 -17.20
N ILE A 71 0.56 15.08 -17.60
CA ILE A 71 -0.22 13.85 -17.41
C ILE A 71 0.45 13.07 -16.30
N PHE A 72 -0.31 12.75 -15.25
CA PHE A 72 0.11 11.88 -14.17
C PHE A 72 -0.82 10.66 -14.13
N GLY A 73 -0.27 9.47 -14.00
CA GLY A 73 -1.06 8.25 -13.84
C GLY A 73 -0.40 7.27 -12.90
N LYS A 74 -1.24 6.54 -12.17
CA LYS A 74 -0.85 5.45 -11.28
C LYS A 74 -1.83 4.29 -11.42
N ASN A 75 -1.33 3.06 -11.48
CA ASN A 75 -2.12 1.86 -11.19
C ASN A 75 -1.83 1.33 -9.78
N SER A 76 -2.76 0.53 -9.27
CA SER A 76 -2.72 -0.02 -7.93
C SER A 76 -2.73 -1.54 -8.02
N ASP A 77 -1.80 -2.20 -7.33
CA ASP A 77 -1.70 -3.66 -7.21
C ASP A 77 -2.28 -4.19 -5.89
N ARG A 78 -3.13 -3.37 -5.26
CA ARG A 78 -3.76 -3.71 -3.98
C ARG A 78 -4.59 -4.99 -4.12
N PRO A 79 -4.69 -5.78 -3.04
CA PRO A 79 -5.49 -7.00 -3.05
C PRO A 79 -6.91 -6.73 -3.57
N LYS A 80 -7.40 -7.63 -4.43
CA LYS A 80 -8.74 -7.54 -5.04
C LYS A 80 -9.90 -7.37 -4.05
N ASP A 81 -9.69 -7.82 -2.80
CA ASP A 81 -10.71 -7.82 -1.76
C ASP A 81 -10.63 -6.54 -0.89
N GLU A 82 -9.60 -5.69 -1.08
CA GLU A 82 -9.52 -4.37 -0.45
C GLU A 82 -10.35 -3.35 -1.23
N VAL A 83 -11.34 -2.75 -0.57
CA VAL A 83 -12.17 -1.70 -1.16
C VAL A 83 -11.33 -0.46 -1.45
N GLN A 84 -11.37 0.01 -2.69
CA GLN A 84 -10.78 1.29 -3.11
C GLN A 84 -11.85 2.38 -3.14
N GLU A 85 -11.57 3.49 -2.48
CA GLU A 85 -12.46 4.65 -2.41
C GLU A 85 -11.82 5.87 -3.08
N VAL A 86 -12.64 6.65 -3.78
CA VAL A 86 -12.29 7.99 -4.25
C VAL A 86 -13.00 9.01 -3.37
N VAL A 87 -12.24 9.74 -2.57
CA VAL A 87 -12.77 10.62 -1.52
C VAL A 87 -12.20 12.01 -1.63
N TYR A 88 -13.02 13.01 -1.32
CA TYR A 88 -12.62 14.41 -1.25
C TYR A 88 -12.59 14.87 0.20
N PHE A 89 -11.51 15.55 0.59
CA PHE A 89 -11.38 16.24 1.86
C PHE A 89 -11.18 17.74 1.61
N PRO A 90 -12.02 18.61 2.20
CA PRO A 90 -11.85 20.06 2.04
C PRO A 90 -10.62 20.57 2.80
N ALA A 91 -10.13 21.74 2.40
CA ALA A 91 -9.11 22.48 3.13
C ALA A 91 -9.54 22.75 4.57
N GLY A 92 -8.59 22.68 5.50
CA GLY A 92 -8.82 22.78 6.94
C GLY A 92 -8.00 23.88 7.60
N CYS A 93 -8.44 24.32 8.78
CA CYS A 93 -7.69 25.19 9.67
C CYS A 93 -7.69 24.58 11.08
N TYR A 94 -6.51 24.51 11.70
CA TYR A 94 -6.30 23.83 12.97
C TYR A 94 -5.56 24.73 13.96
N VAL A 95 -5.84 24.54 15.24
CA VAL A 95 -5.13 25.25 16.31
C VAL A 95 -3.68 24.75 16.38
N LYS A 96 -2.73 25.65 16.60
CA LYS A 96 -1.33 25.27 16.79
C LYS A 96 -1.16 24.24 17.91
N GLY A 97 -0.36 23.21 17.66
CA GLY A 97 -0.15 22.08 18.58
C GLY A 97 -1.20 20.97 18.50
N THR A 98 -2.18 21.09 17.59
CA THR A 98 -3.07 19.98 17.25
C THR A 98 -2.27 18.79 16.71
N LYS A 99 -2.74 17.58 16.99
CA LYS A 99 -2.24 16.33 16.38
C LYS A 99 -3.28 15.75 15.44
N VAL A 100 -2.81 14.93 14.50
CA VAL A 100 -3.66 14.14 13.60
C VAL A 100 -3.31 12.68 13.72
N GLN A 101 -4.33 11.85 13.95
CA GLN A 101 -4.20 10.39 13.89
C GLN A 101 -4.11 9.95 12.43
N CYS A 102 -2.97 9.40 12.04
CA CYS A 102 -2.75 8.72 10.77
C CYS A 102 -3.15 7.24 10.89
N THR A 103 -2.64 6.37 10.00
CA THR A 103 -3.06 4.96 10.01
C THR A 103 -2.68 4.25 11.32
N TYR A 104 -1.44 4.44 11.79
CA TYR A 104 -0.96 3.80 13.02
C TYR A 104 -0.59 4.78 14.14
N ILE A 105 -0.01 5.93 13.79
CA ILE A 105 0.52 6.88 14.78
C ILE A 105 -0.13 8.25 14.69
N GLU A 106 0.01 9.05 15.75
CA GLU A 106 -0.30 10.48 15.73
C GLU A 106 0.93 11.30 15.35
N VAL A 107 0.72 12.30 14.49
CA VAL A 107 1.76 13.29 14.12
C VAL A 107 1.30 14.71 14.38
N ASP A 108 2.23 15.65 14.42
CA ASP A 108 1.89 17.07 14.56
C ASP A 108 1.14 17.55 13.32
N GLN A 109 0.01 18.23 13.56
CA GLN A 109 -0.82 18.82 12.52
C GLN A 109 -0.33 20.23 12.19
N VAL A 110 -0.45 20.61 10.91
CA VAL A 110 -0.20 21.97 10.44
C VAL A 110 -1.43 22.85 10.65
N GLU A 111 -1.23 24.16 10.77
CA GLU A 111 -2.34 25.10 11.02
C GLU A 111 -3.31 25.20 9.84
N LYS A 112 -2.88 24.87 8.62
CA LYS A 112 -3.72 24.87 7.41
C LYS A 112 -3.40 23.66 6.54
N THR A 113 -4.44 23.02 6.03
CA THR A 113 -4.32 21.96 5.02
C THR A 113 -4.99 22.36 3.72
N HIS A 114 -4.47 21.86 2.62
CA HIS A 114 -5.05 21.98 1.29
C HIS A 114 -6.20 21.01 1.11
N ALA A 115 -7.17 21.38 0.27
CA ALA A 115 -8.20 20.45 -0.19
C ALA A 115 -7.57 19.37 -1.09
N VAL A 116 -7.99 18.12 -0.91
CA VAL A 116 -7.45 16.96 -1.62
C VAL A 116 -8.54 16.03 -2.14
N ILE A 117 -8.29 15.41 -3.29
CA ILE A 117 -9.01 14.23 -3.76
C ILE A 117 -8.04 13.03 -3.76
N LEU A 118 -8.46 11.94 -3.15
CA LEU A 118 -7.60 10.79 -2.86
C LEU A 118 -8.21 9.51 -3.44
N SER A 119 -7.36 8.59 -3.91
CA SER A 119 -7.67 7.18 -4.11
C SER A 119 -6.99 6.37 -3.01
N ARG A 120 -7.77 5.64 -2.21
CA ARG A 120 -7.25 4.93 -1.03
C ARG A 120 -7.95 3.60 -0.77
N PRO A 121 -7.26 2.62 -0.15
CA PRO A 121 -7.92 1.52 0.54
C PRO A 121 -8.82 2.07 1.67
N ALA A 122 -10.02 1.49 1.84
CA ALA A 122 -10.99 1.98 2.82
C ALA A 122 -10.47 1.93 4.28
N TRP A 123 -9.61 0.95 4.59
CA TRP A 123 -9.16 0.67 5.96
C TRP A 123 -8.09 1.63 6.50
N LEU A 124 -7.27 2.27 5.65
CA LEU A 124 -6.13 3.11 6.06
C LEU A 124 -6.46 4.60 6.03
N TRP A 125 -5.76 5.45 6.77
CA TRP A 125 -6.05 6.90 6.81
C TRP A 125 -5.54 7.66 5.57
N GLY A 126 -4.35 7.30 5.10
CA GLY A 126 -3.64 7.89 3.97
C GLY A 126 -4.26 7.62 2.59
N ALA A 127 -3.42 7.59 1.55
CA ALA A 127 -3.82 7.31 0.17
C ALA A 127 -2.71 6.71 -0.67
N GLU A 128 -3.08 5.93 -1.70
CA GLU A 128 -2.14 5.41 -2.70
C GLU A 128 -1.76 6.47 -3.73
N MET A 129 -2.68 7.38 -4.01
CA MET A 129 -2.50 8.52 -4.89
C MET A 129 -3.53 9.59 -4.62
N GLY A 130 -3.26 10.80 -5.09
CA GLY A 130 -4.25 11.86 -5.10
C GLY A 130 -3.73 13.13 -5.75
N ALA A 131 -4.58 14.15 -5.71
CA ALA A 131 -4.24 15.49 -6.14
C ALA A 131 -4.81 16.53 -5.15
N ASN A 132 -4.17 17.69 -5.05
CA ASN A 132 -4.64 18.79 -4.23
C ASN A 132 -5.13 19.99 -5.05
N GLU A 133 -5.74 20.98 -4.39
CA GLU A 133 -6.26 22.20 -5.01
C GLU A 133 -5.19 23.05 -5.73
N HIS A 134 -3.92 22.87 -5.39
CA HIS A 134 -2.79 23.54 -6.04
C HIS A 134 -2.32 22.83 -7.31
N GLY A 135 -2.89 21.67 -7.64
CA GLY A 135 -2.50 20.87 -8.81
C GLY A 135 -1.24 20.04 -8.58
N VAL A 136 -0.90 19.76 -7.32
CA VAL A 136 0.12 18.76 -6.97
C VAL A 136 -0.54 17.38 -7.03
N CYS A 137 0.11 16.43 -7.69
CA CYS A 137 -0.23 15.01 -7.72
C CYS A 137 0.88 14.20 -7.05
N ILE A 138 0.50 13.18 -6.28
CA ILE A 138 1.45 12.25 -5.64
C ILE A 138 0.92 10.83 -5.80
N GLY A 139 1.82 9.89 -6.07
CA GLY A 139 1.59 8.44 -5.98
C GLY A 139 2.82 7.74 -5.40
N ASN A 140 2.63 6.57 -4.79
CA ASN A 140 3.72 5.79 -4.21
C ASN A 140 3.68 4.29 -4.60
N GLU A 141 4.84 3.66 -4.49
CA GLU A 141 5.04 2.22 -4.69
C GLU A 141 5.85 1.63 -3.53
N GLY A 142 5.58 0.36 -3.22
CA GLY A 142 6.41 -0.41 -2.30
C GLY A 142 7.72 -0.84 -2.95
N VAL A 143 8.83 -0.63 -2.23
CA VAL A 143 10.19 -1.02 -2.63
C VAL A 143 10.92 -1.73 -1.49
N TRP A 144 11.87 -2.59 -1.85
CA TRP A 144 12.73 -3.30 -0.91
C TRP A 144 14.20 -2.97 -1.18
N SER A 145 14.79 -2.24 -0.23
CA SER A 145 16.19 -1.84 -0.25
C SER A 145 17.08 -2.84 0.50
N ARG A 146 18.39 -2.54 0.60
CA ARG A 146 19.29 -3.25 1.51
C ARG A 146 19.06 -2.88 2.98
N GLU A 147 18.51 -1.70 3.25
CA GLU A 147 18.12 -1.31 4.61
C GLU A 147 16.96 -2.17 5.12
N PRO A 148 17.00 -2.61 6.39
CA PRO A 148 15.91 -3.34 7.01
C PRO A 148 14.61 -2.55 6.98
N VAL A 149 13.50 -3.21 6.67
CA VAL A 149 12.16 -2.64 6.77
C VAL A 149 11.67 -2.70 8.22
N GLY A 150 11.03 -1.63 8.70
CA GLY A 150 10.53 -1.54 10.07
C GLY A 150 9.14 -2.16 10.24
N GLU A 151 9.02 -3.21 11.04
CA GLU A 151 7.71 -3.81 11.40
C GLU A 151 6.95 -3.00 12.45
N GLU A 152 7.64 -2.12 13.19
CA GLU A 152 7.03 -1.25 14.19
C GLU A 152 6.13 -0.18 13.57
N ASP A 153 5.06 0.14 14.27
CA ASP A 153 4.10 1.17 13.87
C ASP A 153 4.80 2.53 13.69
N ALA A 154 4.73 3.05 12.47
CA ALA A 154 5.21 4.37 12.09
C ALA A 154 4.29 4.93 10.99
N LEU A 155 4.72 6.00 10.29
CA LEU A 155 3.98 6.46 9.12
C LEU A 155 4.07 5.42 8.00
N LEU A 156 2.94 5.12 7.38
CA LEU A 156 2.93 4.41 6.12
C LEU A 156 3.32 5.35 4.97
N GLY A 157 3.82 4.78 3.87
CA GLY A 157 4.00 5.54 2.63
C GLY A 157 2.71 6.22 2.17
N MET A 158 1.58 5.54 2.31
CA MET A 158 0.27 6.09 1.97
C MET A 158 -0.12 7.26 2.90
N ASP A 159 0.31 7.24 4.17
CA ASP A 159 0.11 8.39 5.06
C ASP A 159 0.95 9.58 4.59
N LEU A 160 2.20 9.33 4.19
CA LEU A 160 3.09 10.35 3.62
C LEU A 160 2.54 10.96 2.32
N VAL A 161 1.90 10.16 1.44
CA VAL A 161 1.21 10.67 0.24
C VAL A 161 0.16 11.71 0.62
N ARG A 162 -0.74 11.37 1.55
CA ARG A 162 -1.81 12.28 1.98
C ARG A 162 -1.26 13.52 2.68
N LEU A 163 -0.32 13.34 3.60
CA LEU A 163 0.31 14.45 4.31
C LEU A 163 1.06 15.39 3.35
N GLY A 164 1.75 14.85 2.34
CA GLY A 164 2.38 15.62 1.28
C GLY A 164 1.37 16.47 0.50
N LEU A 165 0.25 15.89 0.09
CA LEU A 165 -0.82 16.57 -0.62
C LEU A 165 -1.51 17.65 0.22
N GLU A 166 -1.80 17.35 1.49
CA GLU A 166 -2.47 18.29 2.40
C GLU A 166 -1.58 19.46 2.81
N ARG A 167 -0.25 19.38 2.66
CA ARG A 167 0.69 20.37 3.22
C ARG A 167 1.62 21.05 2.21
N GLY A 168 1.73 20.53 0.98
CA GLY A 168 2.58 21.11 -0.08
C GLY A 168 1.77 21.81 -1.17
N SER A 169 2.19 23.02 -1.58
CA SER A 169 1.56 23.77 -2.67
C SER A 169 2.27 23.63 -4.02
N SER A 170 3.41 22.92 -4.04
CA SER A 170 4.17 22.51 -5.23
C SER A 170 4.74 21.10 -5.05
N ALA A 171 5.20 20.47 -6.12
CA ALA A 171 5.84 19.16 -6.04
C ALA A 171 7.11 19.21 -5.17
N SER A 172 7.91 20.26 -5.29
CA SER A 172 9.10 20.46 -4.44
C SER A 172 8.75 20.64 -2.96
N GLU A 173 7.72 21.40 -2.62
CA GLU A 173 7.26 21.53 -1.23
C GLU A 173 6.73 20.20 -0.68
N ALA A 174 6.02 19.43 -1.51
CA ALA A 174 5.54 18.11 -1.10
C ALA A 174 6.70 17.13 -0.83
N VAL A 175 7.80 17.19 -1.60
CA VAL A 175 9.04 16.44 -1.28
C VAL A 175 9.55 16.84 0.10
N GLN A 176 9.68 18.14 0.37
CA GLN A 176 10.18 18.64 1.67
C GLN A 176 9.30 18.20 2.84
N VAL A 177 7.97 18.22 2.66
CA VAL A 177 7.01 17.73 3.67
C VAL A 177 7.24 16.26 3.96
N ILE A 178 7.30 15.43 2.91
CA ILE A 178 7.46 13.98 3.07
C ILE A 178 8.78 13.66 3.75
N THR A 179 9.89 14.29 3.32
CA THR A 179 11.21 14.02 3.90
C THR A 179 11.30 14.47 5.36
N ALA A 180 10.73 15.62 5.72
CA ALA A 180 10.71 16.09 7.11
C ALA A 180 9.87 15.16 8.02
N LEU A 181 8.74 14.66 7.53
CA LEU A 181 7.91 13.70 8.24
C LEU A 181 8.61 12.34 8.39
N LEU A 182 9.27 11.87 7.33
CA LEU A 182 10.07 10.65 7.36
C LEU A 182 11.21 10.75 8.37
N GLU A 183 11.94 11.86 8.38
CA GLU A 183 13.04 12.10 9.32
C GLU A 183 12.56 12.18 10.76
N SER A 184 11.37 12.73 11.01
CA SER A 184 10.80 12.90 12.35
C SER A 184 10.16 11.62 12.88
N TYR A 185 9.27 11.01 12.09
CA TYR A 185 8.39 9.92 12.51
C TYR A 185 8.79 8.55 11.97
N GLY A 186 9.67 8.48 10.96
CA GLY A 186 10.06 7.23 10.31
C GLY A 186 8.99 6.67 9.38
N GLN A 187 9.25 5.48 8.85
CA GLN A 187 8.29 4.70 8.08
C GLN A 187 8.31 3.23 8.50
N GLY A 188 7.14 2.58 8.50
CA GLY A 188 7.00 1.22 9.01
C GLY A 188 5.54 0.82 9.27
N GLY A 189 5.36 -0.43 9.69
CA GLY A 189 4.04 -1.03 9.93
C GLY A 189 3.49 -1.81 8.72
N SER A 190 2.44 -2.59 8.97
CA SER A 190 1.83 -3.42 7.91
C SER A 190 1.15 -2.56 6.85
N CYS A 191 1.47 -2.78 5.59
CA CYS A 191 0.88 -2.07 4.47
C CYS A 191 -0.36 -2.79 3.91
N LYS A 192 -0.90 -3.82 4.56
CA LYS A 192 -2.10 -4.57 4.15
C LYS A 192 -3.04 -4.79 5.34
N GLU A 193 -4.35 -4.85 5.05
CA GLU A 193 -5.38 -5.11 6.07
C GLU A 193 -5.32 -6.54 6.62
N ALA A 194 -4.87 -7.48 5.78
CA ALA A 194 -4.74 -8.88 6.15
C ALA A 194 -3.79 -9.06 7.36
N PRO A 195 -4.03 -10.06 8.23
CA PRO A 195 -3.27 -10.26 9.46
C PRO A 195 -1.80 -10.66 9.22
N THR A 196 -1.44 -11.05 8.00
CA THR A 196 -0.05 -11.34 7.64
C THR A 196 0.67 -10.03 7.33
N PRO A 197 1.74 -9.66 8.09
CA PRO A 197 2.47 -8.43 7.85
C PRO A 197 3.01 -8.36 6.42
N PHE A 198 2.85 -7.19 5.81
CA PHE A 198 3.44 -6.89 4.51
C PHE A 198 4.07 -5.50 4.57
N VAL A 199 5.39 -5.46 4.71
CA VAL A 199 6.14 -4.23 5.03
C VAL A 199 7.13 -3.92 3.91
N TYR A 200 7.26 -2.64 3.58
CA TYR A 200 8.17 -2.13 2.56
C TYR A 200 8.57 -0.67 2.85
N HIS A 201 9.63 -0.21 2.18
CA HIS A 201 9.92 1.22 2.03
C HIS A 201 9.21 1.77 0.81
N ASN A 202 9.31 3.07 0.57
CA ASN A 202 8.52 3.74 -0.46
C ASN A 202 9.40 4.46 -1.49
N THR A 203 8.98 4.36 -2.74
CA THR A 203 9.29 5.35 -3.77
C THR A 203 8.03 6.16 -4.07
N PHE A 204 8.21 7.41 -4.44
CA PHE A 204 7.14 8.37 -4.71
C PHE A 204 7.40 9.07 -6.03
N LEU A 205 6.35 9.23 -6.84
CA LEU A 205 6.33 10.17 -7.95
C LEU A 205 5.44 11.34 -7.56
N LEU A 206 6.03 12.54 -7.56
CA LEU A 206 5.34 13.79 -7.30
C LEU A 206 5.38 14.64 -8.57
N ALA A 207 4.30 15.32 -8.88
CA ALA A 207 4.26 16.24 -10.02
C ALA A 207 3.40 17.46 -9.72
N ASP A 208 3.74 18.58 -10.33
CA ASP A 208 2.86 19.74 -10.44
C ASP A 208 2.81 20.21 -11.90
N ARG A 209 2.34 21.45 -12.14
CA ARG A 209 2.19 21.98 -13.50
C ARG A 209 3.52 22.27 -14.21
N THR A 210 4.64 22.24 -13.51
CA THR A 210 5.94 22.73 -13.99
C THR A 210 7.06 21.72 -13.86
N GLU A 211 6.95 20.76 -12.96
CA GLU A 211 8.00 19.79 -12.68
C GLU A 211 7.45 18.49 -12.11
N ALA A 212 8.33 17.49 -12.08
CA ALA A 212 8.12 16.25 -11.34
C ALA A 212 9.35 15.89 -10.51
N TRP A 213 9.14 15.02 -9.54
CA TRP A 213 10.15 14.53 -8.63
C TRP A 213 9.97 13.04 -8.39
N VAL A 214 11.06 12.29 -8.50
CA VAL A 214 11.14 10.94 -7.92
C VAL A 214 11.79 11.08 -6.55
N LEU A 215 11.12 10.59 -5.51
CA LEU A 215 11.63 10.53 -4.14
C LEU A 215 11.70 9.06 -3.71
N GLU A 216 12.90 8.59 -3.40
CA GLU A 216 13.15 7.22 -3.00
C GLU A 216 13.65 7.17 -1.57
N THR A 217 13.13 6.22 -0.79
CA THR A 217 13.39 6.14 0.65
C THR A 217 13.89 4.76 1.08
N ALA A 218 14.74 4.73 2.10
CA ALA A 218 15.22 3.52 2.75
C ALA A 218 15.40 3.79 4.25
N GLY A 219 14.52 3.25 5.10
CA GLY A 219 14.46 3.64 6.51
C GLY A 219 14.16 5.14 6.62
N ARG A 220 15.07 5.91 7.23
CA ARG A 220 15.00 7.39 7.26
C ARG A 220 15.85 8.08 6.19
N PHE A 221 16.62 7.31 5.43
CA PHE A 221 17.41 7.85 4.32
C PHE A 221 16.50 8.12 3.13
N TRP A 222 16.83 9.15 2.36
CA TRP A 222 16.09 9.50 1.17
C TRP A 222 17.02 10.14 0.13
N VAL A 223 16.60 10.01 -1.14
CA VAL A 223 17.19 10.73 -2.27
C VAL A 223 16.07 11.21 -3.18
N ALA A 224 16.23 12.40 -3.76
CA ALA A 224 15.24 12.98 -4.65
C ALA A 224 15.87 13.43 -5.98
N GLN A 225 15.21 13.14 -7.09
CA GLN A 225 15.61 13.56 -8.43
C GLN A 225 14.53 14.45 -9.04
N ARG A 226 14.93 15.66 -9.43
CA ARG A 226 14.07 16.61 -10.15
C ARG A 226 14.01 16.27 -11.65
N ILE A 227 12.82 16.38 -12.23
CA ILE A 227 12.54 16.20 -13.66
C ILE A 227 11.77 17.43 -14.14
N GLN A 228 12.25 18.07 -15.19
CA GLN A 228 11.67 19.35 -15.68
C GLN A 228 11.02 19.24 -17.06
N GLU A 229 11.31 18.17 -17.80
CA GLU A 229 10.76 17.91 -19.13
C GLU A 229 10.81 16.41 -19.44
N GLY A 230 10.06 15.99 -20.46
CA GLY A 230 10.02 14.59 -20.89
C GLY A 230 9.08 13.73 -20.05
N ASP A 231 9.31 12.42 -20.07
CA ASP A 231 8.55 11.44 -19.29
C ASP A 231 9.42 10.74 -18.24
N ARG A 232 8.78 10.27 -17.17
CA ARG A 232 9.39 9.42 -16.16
C ARG A 232 8.38 8.40 -15.67
N ASN A 233 8.85 7.19 -15.44
CA ASN A 233 8.10 6.15 -14.74
C ASN A 233 8.87 5.65 -13.51
N ILE A 234 8.13 5.15 -12.53
CA ILE A 234 8.64 4.36 -11.42
C ILE A 234 7.75 3.13 -11.21
N SER A 235 8.32 2.10 -10.61
CA SER A 235 7.67 0.82 -10.33
C SER A 235 8.16 0.32 -8.97
N ASN A 236 7.95 -0.95 -8.64
CA ASN A 236 8.39 -1.56 -7.37
C ASN A 236 9.91 -1.77 -7.24
N GLN A 237 10.73 -0.87 -7.78
CA GLN A 237 12.19 -0.86 -7.67
C GLN A 237 12.74 0.57 -7.54
N LEU A 238 13.88 0.69 -6.87
CA LEU A 238 14.67 1.93 -6.81
C LEU A 238 15.30 2.23 -8.18
N THR A 239 15.38 3.51 -8.53
CA THR A 239 15.74 4.02 -9.86
C THR A 239 16.76 5.17 -9.83
N ILE A 240 17.08 5.70 -8.63
CA ILE A 240 18.11 6.73 -8.41
C ILE A 240 19.43 6.11 -7.94
#